data_AF-A0A822AD52-F1
#
_entry.id   AF-A0A822AD52-F1
#
_cell.length_a   1.000
_cell.length_b   1.000
_cell.length_c   1.000
_cell.angle_alpha   90.00
_cell.angle_beta   90.00
_cell.angle_gamma   90.00
#
_symmetry.space_group_name_H-M   'P 1'
#
loop_
_entity.id
_entity.type
_entity.pdbx_description
1 polymer ?
#
loop_
_entity_poly.entity_id
_entity_poly.type
_entity_poly.pdbx_seq_one_letter_code
_entity_poly.pdbx_strand_id
1 'polypeptide(L)' 'MRFCPYVQRAKLVLAAKNIPYEEINVNLVEKPEWYLEKNAPGQVPSLEWIESAS' A
#
# COMPACT_ATOMS: atom_id res chain seq x y z
N MET A 1 -2.60 7.16 0.69
CA MET A 1 -2.70 8.63 0.60
C MET A 1 -3.52 8.93 -0.65
N ARG A 2 -4.50 9.85 -0.61
CA ARG A 2 -5.48 10.02 -1.70
C ARG A 2 -4.91 10.55 -3.03
N PHE A 3 -3.71 11.14 -3.02
CA PHE A 3 -3.21 11.97 -4.14
C PHE A 3 -1.98 11.44 -4.87
N CYS A 4 -1.41 10.28 -4.51
CA CYS A 4 -0.23 9.77 -5.21
C CYS A 4 -0.62 9.09 -6.54
N PRO A 5 -0.10 9.57 -7.70
CA PRO A 5 -0.47 9.00 -9.01
C PRO A 5 0.02 7.55 -9.17
N TYR A 6 1.13 7.17 -8.53
CA TYR A 6 1.62 5.80 -8.54
C TYR A 6 0.71 4.84 -7.76
N VAL A 7 0.17 5.28 -6.62
CA VAL A 7 -0.81 4.52 -5.84
C VAL A 7 -2.13 4.39 -6.58
N GLN A 8 -2.57 5.45 -7.27
CA GLN A 8 -3.78 5.42 -8.09
C GLN A 8 -3.70 4.34 -9.18
N ARG A 9 -2.55 4.16 -9.84
CA ARG A 9 -2.35 3.10 -10.83
C ARG A 9 -2.54 1.70 -10.22
N ALA A 10 -1.95 1.45 -9.05
CA ALA A 10 -2.13 0.19 -8.34
C ALA A 10 -3.60 -0.07 -7.99
N LYS A 11 -4.32 0.94 -7.49
CA LYS A 11 -5.76 0.86 -7.17
C LYS A 11 -6.61 0.55 -8.41
N LEU A 12 -6.30 1.16 -9.55
CA LEU A 12 -7.01 0.88 -10.82
C LEU A 12 -6.84 -0.58 -11.24
N VAL A 13 -5.65 -1.16 -11.11
CA VAL A 13 -5.41 -2.57 -11.44
C VAL A 13 -6.16 -3.50 -10.49
N LEU A 14 -6.13 -3.22 -9.18
CA LEU A 14 -6.86 -4.00 -8.17
C LEU A 14 -8.37 -3.95 -8.41
N ALA A 15 -8.91 -2.78 -8.73
CA ALA A 15 -10.33 -2.61 -9.08
C ALA A 15 -10.69 -3.35 -10.38
N ALA A 16 -9.87 -3.23 -11.42
CA ALA A 16 -10.09 -3.93 -12.69
C ALA A 16 -10.05 -5.46 -12.55
N LYS A 17 -9.26 -5.98 -11.60
CA LYS A 17 -9.18 -7.41 -11.27
C LYS A 17 -10.16 -7.86 -10.19
N ASN A 18 -10.96 -6.93 -9.64
CA ASN A 18 -11.87 -7.17 -8.54
C ASN A 18 -11.21 -7.88 -7.33
N ILE A 19 -9.96 -7.50 -7.02
CA ILE A 19 -9.20 -8.06 -5.89
C ILE A 19 -9.58 -7.27 -4.64
N PRO A 20 -10.08 -7.92 -3.57
CA PRO A 20 -10.31 -7.25 -2.30
C PRO A 20 -8.96 -6.90 -1.65
N TYR A 21 -8.86 -5.69 -1.10
CA TYR A 21 -7.67 -5.24 -0.40
C TYR A 21 -8.03 -4.24 0.70
N GLU A 22 -7.15 -4.14 1.70
CA GLU A 22 -7.20 -3.08 2.70
C GLU A 22 -6.28 -1.92 2.27
N GLU A 23 -6.75 -0.68 2.46
CA GLU A 23 -5.95 0.51 2.15
C GLU A 23 -5.41 1.17 3.42
N ILE A 24 -4.10 1.10 3.61
CA ILE A 24 -3.41 1.78 4.70
C ILE A 24 -2.72 3.03 4.17
N ASN A 25 -3.15 4.21 4.66
CA ASN A 25 -2.57 5.49 4.27
C ASN A 25 -1.33 5.78 5.13
N VAL A 26 -0.21 6.10 4.49
CA VAL A 26 1.04 6.47 5.16
C VAL A 26 1.37 7.94 4.88
N ASN A 27 1.87 8.66 5.90
CA ASN A 27 2.42 10.01 5.74
C ASN A 27 3.83 9.91 5.11
N LEU A 28 4.06 10.64 4.01
CA LEU A 28 5.32 10.60 3.27
C LEU A 28 6.40 11.56 3.82
N VAL A 29 5.99 12.56 4.61
CA VAL A 29 6.90 13.50 5.29
C VAL A 29 7.45 12.85 6.55
N GLU A 30 6.55 12.36 7.40
CA GLU A 30 6.88 11.64 8.63
C GLU A 30 6.44 10.19 8.47
N LYS A 31 7.35 9.37 7.95
CA LYS A 31 7.08 7.95 7.71
C LYS A 31 7.06 7.22 9.07
N PRO A 32 6.00 6.47 9.38
CA PRO A 32 5.92 5.72 10.62
C PRO A 32 6.91 4.54 10.58
N GLU A 33 7.46 4.22 11.75
CA GLU A 33 8.49 3.19 11.92
C GLU A 33 8.03 1.81 11.44
N TRP A 34 6.81 1.40 11.82
CA TRP A 34 6.22 0.13 11.37
C TRP A 34 6.17 -0.03 9.84
N TYR A 35 6.11 1.07 9.09
CA TYR A 35 6.08 1.01 7.63
C TYR A 35 7.49 0.83 7.06
N LEU A 36 8.50 1.45 7.68
CA LEU A 36 9.89 1.29 7.28
C LEU A 36 10.44 -0.09 7.62
N GLU A 37 9.99 -0.69 8.73
CA GLU A 37 10.30 -2.07 9.09
C GLU A 37 9.80 -3.06 8.03
N LYS A 38 8.59 -2.83 7.49
CA LYS A 38 8.00 -3.68 6.44
C LYS A 38 8.52 -3.35 5.03
N ASN A 39 8.85 -2.09 4.76
CA ASN A 39 9.29 -1.60 3.47
C ASN A 39 10.46 -0.62 3.67
N ALA A 40 11.69 -1.15 3.73
CA ALA A 40 12.90 -0.37 3.98
C ALA A 40 13.10 0.83 3.02
N PRO A 41 12.76 0.75 1.72
CA PRO A 41 12.75 1.92 0.82
C PRO A 41 11.80 3.05 1.27
N GLY A 42 10.74 2.73 2.02
CA GLY A 42 9.73 3.68 2.48
C GLY A 42 9.01 4.38 1.33
N GLN A 43 8.77 3.68 0.23
CA GLN A 43 8.15 4.20 -0.99
C GLN A 43 6.79 3.56 -1.26
N VAL A 44 5.86 4.37 -1.76
CA VAL A 44 4.51 3.92 -2.17
C VAL A 44 4.43 3.80 -3.70
N PRO A 45 3.58 2.91 -4.25
CA PRO A 45 2.74 1.92 -3.56
C PRO A 45 3.54 0.73 -3.01
N SER A 46 3.02 0.11 -1.94
CA SER A 46 3.51 -1.18 -1.40
C SER A 46 2.32 -2.11 -1.24
N LEU A 47 2.54 -3.41 -1.46
CA LEU A 47 1.54 -4.46 -1.24
C LEU A 47 2.09 -5.45 -0.22
N GLU A 48 1.25 -5.83 0.74
CA GLU A 48 1.54 -6.86 1.73
C GLU A 48 0.47 -7.95 1.58
N TRP A 49 0.92 -9.21 1.49
CA TRP A 49 0.00 -10.34 1.43
C TRP A 49 -0.43 -10.68 2.84
N ILE A 50 -1.74 -10.76 3.07
CA ILE A 50 -2.28 -11.30 4.30
C ILE A 50 -2.29 -12.82 4.11
N GLU A 51 -1.41 -13.55 4.79
CA GLU A 51 -1.57 -15.00 4.90
C GLU A 51 -2.87 -15.26 5.65
N SER A 52 -3.89 -15.72 4.92
CA SER A 52 -5.08 -16.27 5.54
C SER A 52 -4.65 -17.53 6.28
N ALA A 53 -4.57 -17.44 7.61
CA ALA A 53 -4.40 -18.60 8.47
C ALA A 53 -5.36 -19.71 7.99
N SER A 54 -4.79 -20.81 7.51
CA SER A 54 -5.52 -22.02 7.13
C SER A 54 -6.00 -22.76 8.37
#